data_AF-A0A523H9V0-F1
#
_entry.id   AF-A0A523H9V0-F1
#
_cell.length_a   1.000
_cell.length_b   1.000
_cell.length_c   1.000
_cell.angle_alpha   90.00
_cell.angle_beta   90.00
_cell.angle_gamma   90.00
#
_symmetry.space_group_name_H-M   'P 1'
#
loop_
_entity.id
_entity.type
_entity.pdbx_description
1 polymer ?
#
loop_
_entity_poly.entity_id
_entity_poly.type
_entity_poly.pdbx_seq_one_letter_code
_entity_poly.pdbx_strand_id
1 'polypeptide(L)'
;MRIKNYLAFLLIMTLCFCGSASSLSAQANQQRSMITLGKLSAEFERLSKSVSPAIVQILATGYVPGVNQVNMLTKQRSSGSGVVLDAN
;
A
#
# COMPACT_ATOMS: atom_id res chain seq x y z
N MET A 1 -18.52 63.47 -23.71
CA MET A 1 -18.50 62.65 -22.46
C MET A 1 -18.79 61.16 -22.66
N ARG A 2 -19.37 60.68 -23.77
CA ARG A 2 -19.68 59.24 -23.95
C ARG A 2 -18.45 58.34 -24.20
N ILE A 3 -17.42 58.81 -24.90
CA ILE A 3 -16.23 58.01 -25.25
C ILE A 3 -15.36 57.62 -24.04
N LYS A 4 -15.25 58.49 -23.03
CA LYS A 4 -14.48 58.23 -21.81
C LYS A 4 -15.09 57.09 -20.98
N ASN A 5 -16.42 56.95 -20.99
CA ASN A 5 -17.12 55.94 -20.21
C ASN A 5 -16.99 54.54 -20.84
N TYR A 6 -16.95 54.44 -22.18
CA TYR A 6 -16.69 53.17 -22.86
C TYR A 6 -15.25 52.69 -22.67
N LEU A 7 -14.28 53.62 -22.65
CA LEU A 7 -12.87 53.28 -22.42
C LEU A 7 -12.64 52.78 -20.99
N ALA A 8 -13.28 53.39 -19.99
CA ALA A 8 -13.24 52.91 -18.62
C ALA A 8 -13.88 51.52 -18.47
N PHE A 9 -14.99 51.26 -19.17
CA PHE A 9 -15.68 49.97 -19.12
C PHE A 9 -14.85 48.83 -19.75
N LEU A 10 -14.16 49.10 -20.85
CA LEU A 10 -13.26 48.14 -21.51
C LEU A 10 -12.06 47.79 -20.62
N LEU A 11 -11.49 48.78 -19.94
CA LEU A 11 -10.34 48.60 -19.05
C LEU A 11 -10.71 47.74 -17.82
N ILE A 12 -11.90 47.95 -17.23
CA ILE A 12 -12.40 47.16 -16.10
C ILE A 12 -12.66 45.69 -16.49
N MET A 13 -13.22 45.44 -17.69
CA MET A 13 -13.43 44.08 -18.20
C MET A 13 -12.13 43.33 -18.45
N THR A 14 -11.08 44.03 -18.90
CA THR A 14 -9.77 43.42 -19.16
C THR A 14 -9.04 43.08 -17.86
N LEU A 15 -9.20 43.90 -16.81
CA LEU A 15 -8.65 43.60 -15.48
C LEU A 15 -9.36 42.41 -14.80
N CYS A 16 -10.68 42.28 -14.95
CA CYS A 16 -11.43 41.15 -14.40
C CYS A 16 -11.07 39.82 -15.06
N PHE A 17 -10.67 39.81 -16.34
CA PHE A 17 -10.34 38.57 -17.06
C PHE A 17 -8.94 38.03 -16.76
N CYS A 18 -7.98 38.88 -16.37
CA CYS A 18 -6.62 38.46 -16.02
C CYS A 18 -6.48 37.90 -14.59
N GLY A 19 -7.46 38.10 -13.70
CA GLY A 19 -7.39 37.65 -12.30
C GLY A 19 -7.56 36.14 -12.09
N SER A 20 -8.08 35.42 -13.09
CA SER A 20 -8.50 34.01 -12.94
C SER A 20 -7.39 32.99 -13.25
N ALA A 21 -6.26 33.42 -13.82
CA ALA A 21 -5.19 32.50 -14.24
C ALA A 21 -4.30 32.01 -13.08
N SER A 22 -4.31 32.71 -11.94
CA SER A 22 -3.41 32.47 -10.81
C SER A 22 -3.82 31.29 -9.91
N SER A 23 -5.04 30.77 -10.06
CA SER A 23 -5.61 29.78 -9.14
C SER A 23 -5.25 28.33 -9.48
N LEU A 24 -4.88 28.06 -10.73
CA LEU A 24 -4.70 26.69 -11.24
C LEU A 24 -3.33 26.10 -10.85
N SER A 25 -2.31 26.94 -10.68
CA SER A 25 -0.95 26.50 -10.31
C SER A 25 -0.75 26.23 -8.81
N ALA A 26 -1.66 26.69 -7.95
CA ALA A 26 -1.58 26.48 -6.50
C ALA A 26 -2.13 25.10 -6.05
N GLN A 27 -2.99 24.47 -6.85
CA GLN A 27 -3.58 23.16 -6.52
C GLN A 27 -2.68 21.97 -6.87
N ALA A 28 -1.64 22.16 -7.70
CA ALA A 28 -0.74 21.09 -8.11
C ALA A 28 0.22 20.62 -6.98
N ASN A 29 0.47 21.46 -5.97
CA ASN A 29 1.50 21.20 -4.95
C ASN A 29 0.95 20.76 -3.57
N GLN A 30 -0.38 20.72 -3.39
CA GLN A 30 -1.00 20.19 -2.17
C GLN A 30 -1.23 18.67 -2.19
N GLN A 31 -0.86 18.00 -3.29
CA GLN A 31 -0.70 16.54 -3.31
C GLN A 31 0.59 16.12 -2.56
N ARG A 32 0.82 16.71 -1.39
CA ARG A 32 1.84 16.23 -0.46
C ARG A 32 1.29 14.91 0.06
N SER A 33 1.90 13.83 -0.41
CA SER A 33 1.53 12.44 -0.16
C SER A 33 1.10 12.17 1.29
N MET A 34 -0.19 12.35 1.59
CA MET A 34 -0.76 11.73 2.78
C MET A 34 -0.63 10.23 2.58
N ILE A 35 -0.02 9.56 3.54
CA ILE A 35 -0.11 8.12 3.66
C ILE A 35 -1.57 7.84 3.98
N THR A 36 -2.31 7.40 2.97
CA THR A 36 -3.68 6.96 3.16
C THR A 36 -3.66 5.55 3.71
N LEU A 37 -4.72 5.18 4.44
CA LEU A 37 -4.88 3.79 4.89
C LEU A 37 -4.84 2.80 3.72
N GLY A 38 -5.36 3.20 2.55
CA GLY A 38 -5.28 2.42 1.32
C GLY A 38 -3.85 2.19 0.83
N LYS A 39 -2.97 3.20 0.92
CA LYS A 39 -1.55 3.03 0.59
C LYS A 39 -0.86 2.06 1.56
N LEU A 40 -1.11 2.21 2.87
CA LEU A 40 -0.53 1.31 3.86
C LEU A 40 -0.99 -0.14 3.68
N SER A 41 -2.29 -0.35 3.44
CA SER A 41 -2.85 -1.67 3.14
C SER A 41 -2.19 -2.28 1.90
N ALA A 42 -1.99 -1.49 0.85
CA ALA A 42 -1.34 -1.97 -0.37
C ALA A 42 0.12 -2.35 -0.14
N GLU A 43 0.85 -1.64 0.73
CA GLU A 43 2.23 -2.00 1.09
C GLU A 43 2.28 -3.33 1.88
N PHE A 44 1.37 -3.55 2.83
CA PHE A 44 1.29 -4.85 3.52
C PHE A 44 0.92 -5.99 2.56
N GLU A 45 0.03 -5.74 1.62
CA GLU A 45 -0.33 -6.74 0.60
C GLU A 45 0.86 -7.06 -0.31
N ARG A 46 1.61 -6.05 -0.76
CA ARG A 46 2.84 -6.23 -1.55
C ARG A 46 3.89 -7.02 -0.78
N LEU A 47 4.12 -6.66 0.48
CA LEU A 47 5.06 -7.37 1.34
C LEU A 47 4.63 -8.84 1.50
N SER A 48 3.36 -9.07 1.83
CA SER A 48 2.80 -10.42 1.97
C SER A 48 3.01 -11.26 0.70
N LYS A 49 2.68 -10.70 -0.48
CA LYS A 49 2.91 -11.34 -1.78
C LYS A 49 4.39 -11.62 -2.04
N SER A 50 5.28 -10.72 -1.63
CA SER A 50 6.73 -10.87 -1.83
C SER A 50 7.33 -11.96 -0.95
N VAL A 51 6.87 -12.12 0.30
CA VAL A 51 7.45 -13.10 1.24
C VAL A 51 6.77 -14.47 1.17
N SER A 52 5.53 -14.53 0.67
CA SER A 52 4.75 -15.78 0.59
C SER A 52 5.51 -16.95 -0.07
N PRO A 53 6.26 -16.78 -1.18
CA PRO A 53 7.00 -17.87 -1.78
C PRO A 53 8.14 -18.44 -0.91
N ALA A 54 8.66 -17.66 0.03
CA ALA A 54 9.73 -18.09 0.93
C ALA A 54 9.20 -18.76 2.22
N ILE A 55 7.90 -18.68 2.49
CA ILE A 55 7.27 -19.29 3.67
C ILE A 55 6.78 -20.69 3.30
N VAL A 56 7.25 -21.68 4.03
CA VAL A 56 6.91 -23.10 3.80
C VAL A 56 6.21 -23.70 5.00
N GLN A 57 5.38 -24.72 4.77
CA GLN A 57 4.80 -25.54 5.83
C GLN A 57 5.75 -26.70 6.15
N ILE A 58 6.16 -26.81 7.41
CA ILE A 58 6.99 -27.90 7.91
C ILE A 58 6.07 -28.99 8.45
N LEU A 59 6.22 -30.22 7.93
CA LEU A 59 5.56 -31.41 8.45
C LEU A 59 6.61 -32.36 9.01
N ALA A 60 6.57 -32.59 10.32
CA ALA A 60 7.44 -33.54 11.00
C ALA A 60 6.64 -34.80 11.35
N THR A 61 7.18 -35.97 11.00
CA THR A 61 6.64 -37.27 11.40
C THR A 61 7.75 -38.08 12.04
N GLY A 62 7.47 -38.68 13.19
CA GLY A 62 8.40 -39.54 13.89
C GLY A 62 7.67 -40.66 14.62
N TYR A 63 8.45 -41.48 15.32
CA TYR A 63 7.95 -42.51 16.21
C TYR A 63 8.51 -42.26 17.61
N VAL A 64 7.64 -42.34 18.61
CA VAL A 64 8.01 -42.26 20.03
C VAL A 64 7.68 -43.58 20.72
N PRO A 65 8.32 -43.91 21.83
CA PRO A 65 7.94 -45.09 22.62
C PRO A 65 6.44 -45.04 22.92
N GLY A 66 5.75 -46.16 22.66
CA GLY A 66 4.34 -46.24 23.01
C GLY A 66 4.17 -46.39 24.52
N VAL A 67 3.08 -45.85 25.03
CA VAL A 67 2.76 -45.82 26.47
C VAL A 67 2.34 -47.19 27.03
N ASN A 68 2.06 -48.17 26.16
CA ASN A 68 1.54 -49.49 26.55
C ASN A 68 2.39 -50.61 25.93
N GLN A 69 2.51 -51.74 26.64
CA GLN A 69 3.27 -52.92 26.20
C GLN A 69 2.78 -53.55 24.88
N VAL A 70 1.55 -53.24 24.47
CA VAL A 70 0.93 -53.73 23.23
C VAL A 70 1.43 -52.95 22.00
N ASN A 71 1.89 -51.71 22.18
CA ASN A 71 2.32 -50.87 21.08
C ASN A 71 3.70 -50.29 21.43
N MET A 72 4.77 -50.92 20.94
CA MET A 72 6.15 -50.50 21.27
C MET A 72 6.49 -49.10 20.73
N LEU A 73 5.90 -48.71 19.60
CA LEU A 73 6.11 -47.40 18.97
C LEU A 73 4.77 -46.77 18.59
N THR A 74 4.64 -45.48 18.87
CA THR A 74 3.50 -44.64 18.46
C THR A 74 3.97 -43.62 17.44
N LYS A 75 3.24 -43.48 16.34
CA LYS A 75 3.50 -42.43 15.34
C LYS A 75 3.12 -41.08 15.92
N GLN A 76 4.07 -40.16 15.96
CA GLN A 76 3.87 -38.77 16.34
C GLN A 76 4.02 -37.87 15.12
N ARG A 77 3.13 -36.89 14.98
CA ARG A 77 3.16 -35.90 13.92
C ARG A 77 3.15 -34.51 14.54
N SER A 78 3.86 -33.58 13.91
CA SER A 78 3.87 -32.17 14.27
C SER A 78 3.90 -31.33 12.99
N SER A 79 3.38 -30.12 13.08
CA SER A 79 3.39 -29.15 11.99
C SER A 79 3.86 -27.79 12.46
N GLY A 80 4.55 -27.05 11.60
CA GLY A 80 4.96 -25.68 11.83
C GLY A 80 5.14 -24.90 10.53
N SER A 81 5.65 -23.69 10.65
CA SER A 81 6.01 -22.84 9.50
C SER A 81 7.52 -22.62 9.48
N GLY A 82 8.10 -22.51 8.29
CA GLY A 82 9.51 -22.25 8.06
C GLY A 82 9.72 -21.14 7.04
N VAL A 83 10.96 -20.64 6.97
CA VAL A 83 11.40 -19.66 5.97
C VAL A 83 12.61 -20.23 5.24
N VAL A 84 12.60 -20.16 3.91
CA VAL A 84 13.74 -20.51 3.07
C VAL A 84 14.80 -19.41 3.17
N LEU A 85 16.00 -19.75 3.64
CA LEU A 85 17.10 -18.79 3.84
C LEU A 85 18.10 -18.77 2.66
N ASP A 86 18.27 -19.91 2.00
CA ASP A 86 19.12 -20.08 0.83
C ASP A 86 18.41 -21.02 -0.16
N ALA A 87 18.64 -20.79 -1.45
CA ALA A 87 18.05 -21.55 -2.55
C ALA A 87 18.99 -22.64 -3.10
N ASN A 88 20.24 -22.71 -2.60
CA ASN A 88 21.24 -23.71 -2.98
C ASN A 88 20.99 -25.09 -2.36
#